data_AF-A0A8E7PHI3-F1
#
_entry.id   AF-A0A8E7PHI3-F1
#
_cell.length_a   1.000
_cell.length_b   1.000
_cell.length_c   1.000
_cell.angle_alpha   90.00
_cell.angle_beta   90.00
_cell.angle_gamma   90.00
#
_symmetry.space_group_name_H-M   'P 1'
#
loop_
_entity.id
_entity.type
_entity.pdbx_description
1 polymer ?
#
loop_
_entity_poly.entity_id
_entity_poly.type
_entity_poly.pdbx_seq_one_letter_code
_entity_poly.pdbx_strand_id
1 'polypeptide(L)'
;MLTQYTTQSYVNSFHKVQFLQYSNKSKKVLIKHKLLFTMVKPPISNKNALTIKSDILKNQISYLEYFANKELVSRNFMIQLINTYWQETIFLSRSNLLSKTYANQLKSDGIAVYKNQYKKFLLNFSKALVTGRIEVSLSNNCEERNINNNASMPEIKYIWKKGLNFLLPKPKYLLKYILSSNKFKYLNGTQISLFNELKKSNFPIFTIVNDVNQIVVSEPSEQLISNISPFDYLYQWYYSHFLSIECDKPSYHALFFVNPEDAMEYKEYIKHIYKPINPNTRMSLFASRLDFYYKLLITSHPKIKLNLIPDLKELGKLIYEYQYKHNISFHKKQIYSKSSFRGQPIYLIQPVLVKHKHTKNVQMLEYRYISGSKHEDKDYKTIFMNYKIALLAWNKFKQQNINYYLPDQPPILVYNLEDFCKAYNDKRIDSHLLLIPNEDTYKFLKSNLPLRSSDSIYMKFKNKLINYKTRIHHIIWSLTSRQPVSL
;
A
#
# COMPACT_ATOMS: atom_id res chain seq x y z
N MET A 1 -3.10 -10.42 -27.51
CA MET A 1 -3.57 -11.76 -27.10
C MET A 1 -2.97 -12.08 -25.73
N LEU A 2 -3.59 -11.60 -24.65
CA LEU A 2 -3.35 -12.01 -23.25
C LEU A 2 -4.31 -11.18 -22.41
N THR A 3 -5.54 -11.67 -22.33
CA THR A 3 -6.60 -11.15 -21.47
C THR A 3 -7.22 -12.32 -20.75
N GLN A 4 -7.61 -12.07 -19.49
CA GLN A 4 -8.55 -12.87 -18.69
C GLN A 4 -8.07 -14.22 -18.16
N TYR A 5 -7.20 -14.25 -17.15
CA TYR A 5 -7.31 -15.26 -16.08
C TYR A 5 -6.65 -14.72 -14.82
N THR A 6 -7.44 -14.33 -13.81
CA THR A 6 -7.05 -14.37 -12.37
C THR A 6 -8.11 -13.86 -11.39
N THR A 7 -9.28 -13.37 -11.81
CA THR A 7 -10.33 -12.94 -10.87
C THR A 7 -11.50 -13.93 -10.71
N GLN A 8 -11.53 -15.02 -11.48
CA GLN A 8 -12.66 -15.96 -11.47
C GLN A 8 -12.70 -16.92 -10.26
N SER A 9 -11.61 -17.06 -9.48
CA SER A 9 -11.53 -18.13 -8.47
C SER A 9 -12.00 -17.76 -7.05
N TYR A 10 -12.33 -16.51 -6.75
CA TYR A 10 -12.73 -16.10 -5.39
C TYR A 10 -14.23 -15.82 -5.20
N VAL A 11 -15.05 -15.96 -6.25
CA VAL A 11 -16.50 -15.62 -6.19
C VAL A 11 -17.42 -16.85 -6.22
N ASN A 12 -16.92 -18.04 -6.58
CA ASN A 12 -17.78 -19.21 -6.86
C ASN A 12 -18.06 -20.17 -5.69
N SER A 13 -17.72 -19.82 -4.44
CA SER A 13 -18.05 -20.66 -3.27
C SER A 13 -19.03 -20.03 -2.28
N PHE A 14 -19.84 -19.06 -2.71
CA PHE A 14 -21.01 -18.65 -1.93
C PHE A 14 -22.18 -19.62 -2.20
N HIS A 15 -22.28 -20.68 -1.39
CA HIS A 15 -23.57 -21.32 -1.15
C HIS A 15 -24.62 -20.25 -0.89
N LYS A 16 -25.77 -20.27 -1.58
CA LYS A 16 -26.92 -19.34 -1.45
C LYS A 16 -27.00 -18.66 -0.04
N VAL A 17 -26.29 -17.56 0.15
CA VAL A 17 -26.38 -16.73 1.36
C VAL A 17 -27.41 -15.64 1.07
N GLN A 18 -28.51 -15.65 1.80
CA GLN A 18 -29.50 -14.58 1.75
C GLN A 18 -29.11 -13.49 2.74
N PHE A 19 -28.97 -12.26 2.27
CA PHE A 19 -28.89 -11.08 3.14
C PHE A 19 -30.25 -10.38 3.12
N LEU A 20 -30.75 -9.99 4.29
CA LEU A 20 -32.02 -9.26 4.43
C LEU A 20 -31.72 -7.85 4.95
N GLN A 21 -32.14 -6.82 4.20
CA GLN A 21 -32.19 -5.44 4.66
C GLN A 21 -33.63 -4.92 4.61
N TYR A 22 -33.97 -4.05 5.57
CA TYR A 22 -35.31 -3.58 5.91
C TYR A 22 -35.59 -2.16 5.38
N SER A 23 -36.83 -1.88 4.94
CA SER A 23 -37.30 -0.52 4.58
C SER A 23 -38.78 -0.33 4.91
N ASN A 24 -39.14 0.85 5.43
CA ASN A 24 -40.50 1.23 5.82
C ASN A 24 -41.44 1.42 4.61
N LYS A 25 -42.44 0.55 4.48
CA LYS A 25 -43.78 0.93 3.99
C LYS A 25 -44.77 -0.22 4.21
N SER A 26 -45.53 -0.19 5.30
CA SER A 26 -46.95 -0.58 5.26
C SER A 26 -47.67 -0.09 6.51
N LYS A 27 -48.84 0.51 6.29
CA LYS A 27 -49.84 0.80 7.31
C LYS A 27 -50.58 -0.50 7.63
N LYS A 28 -50.98 -0.64 8.90
CA LYS A 28 -51.84 -1.68 9.47
C LYS A 28 -52.94 -2.15 8.52
N VAL A 29 -53.08 -3.47 8.36
CA VAL A 29 -54.36 -4.11 8.11
C VAL A 29 -54.44 -5.35 9.00
N LEU A 30 -55.42 -5.34 9.90
CA LEU A 30 -55.78 -6.46 10.75
C LEU A 30 -56.68 -7.38 9.92
N ILE A 31 -56.21 -8.59 9.60
CA ILE A 31 -57.10 -9.63 9.03
C ILE A 31 -57.00 -10.88 9.90
N LYS A 32 -58.08 -11.10 10.66
CA LYS A 32 -58.39 -12.37 11.32
C LYS A 32 -58.79 -13.36 10.23
N HIS A 33 -57.99 -14.39 9.96
CA HIS A 33 -58.47 -15.59 9.27
C HIS A 33 -58.23 -16.83 10.12
N LYS A 34 -59.35 -17.39 10.57
CA LYS A 34 -59.49 -18.71 11.18
C LYS A 34 -59.45 -19.71 10.01
N LEU A 35 -58.38 -20.48 9.85
CA LEU A 35 -58.31 -21.56 8.87
C LEU A 35 -58.42 -22.91 9.59
N LEU A 36 -59.58 -23.55 9.41
CA LEU A 36 -59.80 -24.96 9.66
C LEU A 36 -58.99 -25.76 8.62
N PHE A 37 -58.19 -26.72 9.08
CA PHE A 37 -57.63 -27.76 8.21
C PHE A 37 -58.43 -29.06 8.38
N THR A 38 -59.13 -29.48 7.34
CA THR A 38 -59.65 -30.84 7.20
C THR A 38 -58.51 -31.76 6.77
N MET A 39 -58.21 -32.77 7.59
CA MET A 39 -57.21 -33.80 7.29
C MET A 39 -57.71 -34.75 6.19
N VAL A 40 -56.91 -34.91 5.13
CA VAL A 40 -57.03 -36.05 4.21
C VAL A 40 -56.02 -37.12 4.67
N LYS A 41 -56.53 -38.28 5.08
CA LYS A 41 -55.72 -39.45 5.44
C LYS A 41 -55.09 -40.08 4.17
N PRO A 42 -53.78 -40.38 4.15
CA PRO A 42 -53.23 -41.29 3.16
C PRO A 42 -53.38 -42.77 3.62
N PRO A 43 -53.39 -43.73 2.69
CA PRO A 43 -53.57 -45.14 3.01
C PRO A 43 -52.30 -45.76 3.61
N ILE A 44 -52.55 -46.70 4.50
CA ILE A 44 -51.58 -47.46 5.29
C ILE A 44 -50.91 -48.51 4.38
N SER A 45 -49.57 -48.54 4.39
CA SER A 45 -48.82 -49.76 4.06
C SER A 45 -47.40 -49.68 4.62
N ASN A 46 -47.01 -50.76 5.31
CA ASN A 46 -45.71 -51.11 5.87
C ASN A 46 -45.26 -50.49 7.21
N LYS A 47 -45.55 -51.28 8.25
CA LYS A 47 -44.85 -51.35 9.53
C LYS A 47 -43.38 -51.72 9.28
N ASN A 48 -42.44 -50.92 9.78
CA ASN A 48 -41.45 -51.35 10.78
C ASN A 48 -40.57 -50.17 11.23
N ALA A 49 -40.63 -49.94 12.55
CA ALA A 49 -39.59 -49.40 13.42
C ALA A 49 -38.71 -48.24 12.93
N LEU A 50 -39.04 -47.02 13.39
CA LEU A 50 -38.04 -46.01 13.77
C LEU A 50 -38.64 -45.07 14.83
N THR A 51 -38.96 -45.63 15.99
CA THR A 51 -39.41 -44.95 17.22
C THR A 51 -38.26 -44.25 17.96
N ILE A 52 -37.38 -43.55 17.25
CA ILE A 52 -36.31 -42.71 17.86
C ILE A 52 -36.35 -41.25 17.33
N LYS A 53 -37.22 -40.92 16.37
CA LYS A 53 -37.32 -39.55 15.85
C LYS A 53 -38.42 -38.68 16.48
N SER A 54 -39.31 -39.21 17.30
CA SER A 54 -40.45 -38.45 17.82
C SER A 54 -40.05 -37.36 18.80
N ASP A 55 -39.04 -37.58 19.63
CA ASP A 55 -38.68 -36.62 20.68
C ASP A 55 -37.77 -35.51 20.16
N ILE A 56 -36.93 -35.80 19.16
CA ILE A 56 -36.15 -34.79 18.43
C ILE A 56 -37.10 -33.92 17.58
N LEU A 57 -38.09 -34.52 16.90
CA LEU A 57 -39.10 -33.76 16.17
C LEU A 57 -40.02 -32.98 17.11
N LYS A 58 -40.46 -33.53 18.24
CA LYS A 58 -41.27 -32.81 19.24
C LYS A 58 -40.52 -31.62 19.83
N ASN A 59 -39.23 -31.78 20.15
CA ASN A 59 -38.40 -30.68 20.64
C ASN A 59 -38.12 -29.63 19.55
N GLN A 60 -38.00 -30.03 18.29
CA GLN A 60 -37.90 -29.09 17.18
C GLN A 60 -39.22 -28.36 16.90
N ILE A 61 -40.36 -29.05 17.02
CA ILE A 61 -41.70 -28.48 16.82
C ILE A 61 -42.06 -27.54 17.98
N SER A 62 -41.76 -27.89 19.22
CA SER A 62 -41.98 -27.01 20.39
C SER A 62 -41.08 -25.78 20.33
N TYR A 63 -39.83 -25.93 19.88
CA TYR A 63 -38.94 -24.80 19.62
C TYR A 63 -39.41 -23.94 18.45
N LEU A 64 -39.96 -24.55 17.40
CA LEU A 64 -40.56 -23.90 16.25
C LEU A 64 -41.81 -23.09 16.63
N GLU A 65 -42.71 -23.66 17.43
CA GLU A 65 -43.89 -22.98 17.97
C GLU A 65 -43.49 -21.84 18.91
N TYR A 66 -42.47 -22.06 19.75
CA TYR A 66 -41.90 -21.01 20.60
C TYR A 66 -41.32 -19.84 19.78
N PHE A 67 -40.63 -20.13 18.68
CA PHE A 67 -40.09 -19.10 17.78
C PHE A 67 -41.17 -18.41 16.94
N ALA A 68 -42.17 -19.15 16.46
CA ALA A 68 -43.28 -18.62 15.68
C ALA A 68 -44.21 -17.73 16.52
N ASN A 69 -44.37 -18.06 17.81
CA ASN A 69 -45.16 -17.30 18.77
C ASN A 69 -44.38 -16.14 19.42
N LYS A 70 -43.09 -16.00 19.13
CA LYS A 70 -42.31 -14.86 19.60
C LYS A 70 -42.69 -13.65 18.75
N GLU A 71 -43.30 -12.63 19.38
CA GLU A 71 -43.58 -11.37 18.70
C GLU A 71 -42.30 -10.89 17.99
N LEU A 72 -42.40 -10.72 16.66
CA LEU A 72 -41.32 -10.12 15.89
C LEU A 72 -41.00 -8.79 16.55
N VAL A 73 -39.75 -8.66 17.02
CA VAL A 73 -39.27 -7.49 17.77
C VAL A 73 -39.71 -6.23 17.04
N SER A 74 -40.77 -5.58 17.55
CA SER A 74 -41.26 -4.32 17.01
C SER A 74 -40.16 -3.30 17.28
N ARG A 75 -39.52 -2.83 16.21
CA ARG A 75 -38.43 -1.87 16.35
C ARG A 75 -39.05 -0.52 16.65
N ASN A 76 -38.85 -0.03 17.88
CA ASN A 76 -39.13 1.37 18.20
C ASN A 76 -38.50 2.28 17.14
N PHE A 77 -39.20 3.36 16.78
CA PHE A 77 -38.74 4.33 15.78
C PHE A 77 -37.28 4.80 16.02
N MET A 78 -36.90 4.96 17.28
CA MET A 78 -35.52 5.30 17.68
C MET A 78 -34.51 4.21 17.31
N ILE A 79 -34.82 2.93 17.54
CA ILE A 79 -33.98 1.80 17.14
C ILE A 79 -33.83 1.77 15.62
N GLN A 80 -34.88 2.15 14.88
CA GLN A 80 -34.82 2.25 13.42
C GLN A 80 -33.90 3.38 12.94
N LEU A 81 -33.97 4.56 13.55
CA LEU A 81 -33.05 5.66 13.22
C LEU A 81 -31.60 5.29 13.52
N ILE A 82 -31.35 4.69 14.69
CA ILE A 82 -30.03 4.18 15.08
C ILE A 82 -29.53 3.15 14.06
N ASN A 83 -30.35 2.18 13.66
CA ASN A 83 -29.93 1.15 12.70
C ASN A 83 -29.70 1.68 11.27
N THR A 84 -30.43 2.73 10.89
CA THR A 84 -30.34 3.32 9.55
C THR A 84 -29.10 4.20 9.43
N TYR A 85 -28.85 5.05 10.44
CA TYR A 85 -27.86 6.13 10.35
C TYR A 85 -26.64 5.96 11.26
N TRP A 86 -26.71 5.14 12.31
CA TRP A 86 -25.66 5.03 13.34
C TRP A 86 -24.91 3.70 13.31
N GLN A 87 -25.61 2.57 13.34
CA GLN A 87 -24.97 1.24 13.38
C GLN A 87 -25.89 0.12 12.90
N GLU A 88 -25.46 -0.68 11.95
CA GLU A 88 -26.16 -1.90 11.51
C GLU A 88 -25.33 -3.13 11.90
N THR A 89 -25.97 -4.13 12.51
CA THR A 89 -25.31 -5.42 12.79
C THR A 89 -25.81 -6.44 11.76
N ILE A 90 -24.88 -7.05 11.04
CA ILE A 90 -25.19 -8.04 10.01
C ILE A 90 -24.67 -9.39 10.49
N PHE A 91 -25.56 -10.37 10.52
CA PHE A 91 -25.23 -11.75 10.86
C PHE A 91 -25.20 -12.56 9.57
N LEU A 92 -24.09 -13.27 9.33
CA LEU A 92 -24.01 -14.28 8.29
C LEU A 92 -24.03 -15.66 8.94
N SER A 93 -25.08 -16.41 8.60
CA SER A 93 -25.28 -17.78 9.06
C SER A 93 -25.63 -18.69 7.88
N ARG A 94 -25.44 -19.99 8.06
CA ARG A 94 -25.81 -20.99 7.05
C ARG A 94 -27.34 -21.04 6.94
N SER A 95 -27.87 -21.07 5.71
CA SER A 95 -29.31 -21.22 5.52
C SER A 95 -29.78 -22.59 6.03
N ASN A 96 -30.57 -22.62 7.09
CA ASN A 96 -31.31 -23.79 7.57
C ASN A 96 -32.82 -23.60 7.31
N LEU A 97 -33.64 -24.64 7.50
CA LEU A 97 -35.09 -24.57 7.26
C LEU A 97 -35.74 -23.43 8.07
N LEU A 98 -35.31 -23.26 9.32
CA LEU A 98 -35.77 -22.21 10.24
C LEU A 98 -35.46 -20.80 9.74
N SER A 99 -34.25 -20.57 9.25
CA SER A 99 -33.84 -19.29 8.68
C SER A 99 -34.61 -18.98 7.41
N LYS A 100 -34.99 -20.00 6.63
CA LYS A 100 -35.81 -19.83 5.42
C LYS A 100 -37.25 -19.52 5.76
N THR A 101 -37.85 -20.20 6.74
CA THR A 101 -39.21 -19.90 7.21
C THR A 101 -39.27 -18.50 7.79
N TYR A 102 -38.30 -18.14 8.65
CA TYR A 102 -38.16 -16.79 9.19
C TYR A 102 -37.94 -15.73 8.09
N ALA A 103 -37.03 -15.98 7.13
CA ALA A 103 -36.81 -15.07 6.00
C ALA A 103 -38.05 -14.90 5.11
N ASN A 104 -38.85 -15.96 4.95
CA ASN A 104 -40.10 -15.91 4.18
C ASN A 104 -41.19 -15.18 4.94
N GLN A 105 -41.27 -15.35 6.26
CA GLN A 105 -42.19 -14.60 7.13
C GLN A 105 -41.84 -13.10 7.11
N LEU A 106 -40.57 -12.74 7.20
CA LEU A 106 -40.13 -11.35 7.05
C LEU A 106 -40.45 -10.75 5.66
N LYS A 107 -40.49 -11.57 4.60
CA LYS A 107 -40.92 -11.15 3.26
C LYS A 107 -42.44 -11.01 3.16
N SER A 108 -43.21 -11.93 3.74
CA SER A 108 -44.68 -11.85 3.75
C SER A 108 -45.17 -10.65 4.55
N ASP A 109 -44.47 -10.33 5.64
CA ASP A 109 -44.79 -9.21 6.53
C ASP A 109 -44.36 -7.85 5.94
N GLY A 110 -43.80 -7.84 4.72
CA GLY A 110 -43.38 -6.64 4.01
C GLY A 110 -42.14 -5.96 4.61
N ILE A 111 -41.43 -6.63 5.51
CA ILE A 111 -40.32 -6.05 6.27
C ILE A 111 -38.99 -6.25 5.51
N ALA A 112 -38.80 -7.38 4.81
CA ALA A 112 -37.63 -7.65 3.97
C ALA A 112 -37.80 -7.19 2.51
N VAL A 113 -36.80 -6.48 1.97
CA VAL A 113 -36.97 -5.74 0.70
C VAL A 113 -36.43 -6.44 -0.55
N TYR A 114 -37.17 -6.25 -1.65
CA TYR A 114 -37.00 -6.70 -3.03
C TYR A 114 -35.61 -6.44 -3.67
N LYS A 115 -35.35 -7.20 -4.76
CA LYS A 115 -34.10 -7.31 -5.54
C LYS A 115 -33.28 -6.02 -5.74
N ASN A 116 -33.90 -4.85 -5.93
CA ASN A 116 -33.18 -3.60 -6.21
C ASN A 116 -32.53 -2.98 -4.96
N GLN A 117 -33.18 -3.04 -3.79
CA GLN A 117 -32.57 -2.55 -2.55
C GLN A 117 -31.46 -3.48 -2.06
N TYR A 118 -31.60 -4.79 -2.32
CA TYR A 118 -30.54 -5.77 -2.06
C TYR A 118 -29.26 -5.47 -2.85
N LYS A 119 -29.36 -5.12 -4.13
CA LYS A 119 -28.19 -4.69 -4.93
C LYS A 119 -27.52 -3.45 -4.33
N LYS A 120 -28.31 -2.44 -3.94
CA LYS A 120 -27.81 -1.21 -3.30
C LYS A 120 -27.16 -1.50 -1.95
N PHE A 121 -27.77 -2.39 -1.15
CA PHE A 121 -27.22 -2.87 0.11
C PHE A 121 -25.88 -3.54 -0.10
N LEU A 122 -25.81 -4.56 -0.96
CA LEU A 122 -24.57 -5.29 -1.24
C LEU A 122 -23.46 -4.36 -1.74
N LEU A 123 -23.81 -3.39 -2.59
CA LEU A 123 -22.86 -2.39 -3.08
C LEU A 123 -22.37 -1.47 -1.96
N ASN A 124 -23.25 -1.01 -1.07
CA ASN A 124 -22.83 -0.18 0.06
C ASN A 124 -22.07 -0.97 1.12
N PHE A 125 -22.46 -2.23 1.34
CA PHE A 125 -21.82 -3.16 2.26
C PHE A 125 -20.42 -3.54 1.78
N SER A 126 -20.27 -3.88 0.48
CA SER A 126 -18.95 -4.15 -0.10
C SER A 126 -18.05 -2.92 -0.05
N LYS A 127 -18.58 -1.72 -0.34
CA LYS A 127 -17.86 -0.45 -0.15
C LYS A 127 -17.43 -0.26 1.31
N ALA A 128 -18.32 -0.51 2.27
CA ALA A 128 -18.02 -0.34 3.69
C ALA A 128 -17.00 -1.37 4.20
N LEU A 129 -16.97 -2.58 3.63
CA LEU A 129 -15.94 -3.59 3.89
C LEU A 129 -14.57 -3.13 3.36
N VAL A 130 -14.50 -2.71 2.08
CA VAL A 130 -13.25 -2.25 1.44
C VAL A 130 -12.69 -1.01 2.13
N THR A 131 -13.55 -0.07 2.54
CA THR A 131 -13.12 1.14 3.27
C THR A 131 -12.68 0.86 4.71
N GLY A 132 -12.98 -0.33 5.24
CA GLY A 132 -12.68 -0.76 6.60
C GLY A 132 -13.58 -0.12 7.65
N ARG A 133 -14.82 0.25 7.27
CA ARG A 133 -15.86 0.75 8.18
C ARG A 133 -16.59 -0.35 8.94
N ILE A 134 -16.48 -1.57 8.47
CA ILE A 134 -17.12 -2.74 9.06
C ILE A 134 -16.06 -3.52 9.83
N GLU A 135 -16.30 -3.68 11.12
CA GLU A 135 -15.50 -4.56 11.97
C GLU A 135 -16.07 -5.98 11.86
N VAL A 136 -15.19 -6.94 11.60
CA VAL A 136 -15.53 -8.37 11.60
C VAL A 136 -15.07 -8.96 12.92
N SER A 137 -16.01 -9.31 13.79
CA SER A 137 -15.69 -10.11 14.97
C SER A 137 -15.91 -11.57 14.62
N LEU A 138 -14.83 -12.33 14.38
CA LEU A 138 -14.90 -13.77 14.58
C LEU A 138 -14.90 -14.01 16.09
N SER A 139 -15.85 -14.79 16.59
CA SER A 139 -15.78 -15.28 17.97
C SER A 139 -14.50 -16.11 18.10
N ASN A 140 -13.53 -15.64 18.90
CA ASN A 140 -12.19 -16.21 19.10
C ASN A 140 -12.15 -17.60 19.76
N ASN A 141 -13.11 -18.50 19.50
CA ASN A 141 -13.01 -19.91 19.86
C ASN A 141 -12.46 -20.77 18.69
N CYS A 142 -11.64 -20.16 17.84
CA CYS A 142 -10.86 -20.85 16.81
C CYS A 142 -9.39 -20.97 17.24
N GLU A 143 -9.15 -21.42 18.47
CA GLU A 143 -8.05 -22.37 18.67
C GLU A 143 -8.49 -23.68 18.00
N GLU A 144 -7.53 -24.39 17.41
CA GLU A 144 -7.66 -25.60 16.60
C GLU A 144 -8.60 -26.66 17.20
N ARG A 145 -9.90 -26.47 17.08
CA ARG A 145 -10.86 -27.55 17.26
C ARG A 145 -10.78 -28.38 16.01
N ASN A 146 -10.11 -29.53 16.14
CA ASN A 146 -10.27 -30.68 15.26
C ASN A 146 -11.70 -30.69 14.71
N ILE A 147 -11.81 -30.54 13.39
CA ILE A 147 -13.08 -30.44 12.66
C ILE A 147 -13.76 -31.80 12.77
N ASN A 148 -14.37 -32.07 13.91
CA ASN A 148 -15.41 -33.07 14.04
C ASN A 148 -16.65 -32.45 13.37
N ASN A 149 -17.08 -33.08 12.28
CA ASN A 149 -18.06 -32.62 11.28
C ASN A 149 -19.46 -32.25 11.80
N ASN A 150 -19.70 -32.20 13.12
CA ASN A 150 -21.02 -31.95 13.71
C ASN A 150 -21.12 -30.65 14.52
N ALA A 151 -20.05 -29.85 14.65
CA ALA A 151 -20.13 -28.54 15.28
C ALA A 151 -20.69 -27.50 14.28
N SER A 152 -21.83 -26.89 14.62
CA SER A 152 -22.43 -25.78 13.87
C SER A 152 -21.39 -24.68 13.63
N MET A 153 -21.09 -24.39 12.36
CA MET A 153 -20.24 -23.25 12.00
C MET A 153 -20.73 -21.98 12.71
N PRO A 154 -19.85 -21.24 13.41
CA PRO A 154 -20.24 -20.06 14.17
C PRO A 154 -20.74 -18.96 13.23
N GLU A 155 -21.77 -18.24 13.66
CA GLU A 155 -22.30 -17.08 12.94
C GLU A 155 -21.23 -15.99 12.86
N ILE A 156 -21.02 -15.42 11.67
CA ILE A 156 -20.09 -14.30 11.52
C ILE A 156 -20.88 -13.02 11.76
N LYS A 157 -20.49 -12.28 12.81
CA LYS A 157 -21.09 -10.99 13.16
C LYS A 157 -20.25 -9.86 12.58
N TYR A 158 -20.89 -9.05 11.74
CA TYR A 158 -20.36 -7.81 11.19
C TYR A 158 -21.01 -6.63 11.91
N ILE A 159 -20.20 -5.68 12.38
CA ILE A 159 -20.69 -4.43 12.96
C ILE A 159 -20.37 -3.31 11.99
N TRP A 160 -21.41 -2.80 11.33
CA TRP A 160 -21.31 -1.70 10.38
C TRP A 160 -21.66 -0.38 11.05
N LYS A 161 -20.65 0.41 11.41
CA LYS A 161 -20.85 1.77 11.92
C LYS A 161 -21.10 2.73 10.76
N LYS A 162 -22.19 3.49 10.82
CA LYS A 162 -22.66 4.40 9.76
C LYS A 162 -22.59 5.86 10.22
N GLY A 163 -22.55 6.77 9.24
CA GLY A 163 -22.57 8.22 9.51
C GLY A 163 -21.36 8.68 10.33
N LEU A 164 -21.64 9.36 11.45
CA LEU A 164 -20.66 9.94 12.37
C LEU A 164 -20.28 9.01 13.54
N ASN A 165 -20.74 7.75 13.52
CA ASN A 165 -20.36 6.76 14.53
C ASN A 165 -18.92 6.30 14.30
N PHE A 166 -17.97 7.17 14.60
CA PHE A 166 -16.56 6.88 14.54
C PHE A 166 -16.12 6.18 15.82
N LEU A 167 -15.18 5.24 15.72
CA LEU A 167 -14.45 4.78 16.89
C LEU A 167 -13.76 5.97 17.54
N LEU A 168 -13.83 6.08 18.87
CA LEU A 168 -13.08 7.09 19.61
C LEU A 168 -11.56 6.89 19.39
N PRO A 169 -10.78 7.98 19.25
CA PRO A 169 -9.34 7.87 19.10
C PRO A 169 -8.76 7.23 20.36
N LYS A 170 -7.81 6.31 20.21
CA LYS A 170 -7.00 5.95 21.39
C LYS A 170 -6.13 7.16 21.75
N PRO A 171 -6.00 7.54 23.03
CA PRO A 171 -5.30 8.75 23.46
C PRO A 171 -3.85 8.83 22.94
N LYS A 172 -3.18 7.68 22.81
CA LYS A 172 -1.83 7.54 22.22
C LYS A 172 -1.73 8.09 20.79
N TYR A 173 -2.78 7.98 19.97
CA TYR A 173 -2.78 8.43 18.58
C TYR A 173 -3.11 9.92 18.43
N LEU A 174 -3.93 10.44 19.34
CA LEU A 174 -4.28 11.86 19.38
C LEU A 174 -3.04 12.71 19.69
N LEU A 175 -2.25 12.27 20.67
CA LEU A 175 -0.94 12.86 20.98
C LEU A 175 0.04 12.72 19.80
N LYS A 176 0.10 11.55 19.15
CA LYS A 176 0.94 11.33 17.97
C LYS A 176 0.59 12.29 16.83
N TYR A 177 -0.68 12.56 16.56
CA TYR A 177 -1.10 13.50 15.51
C TYR A 177 -0.62 14.93 15.79
N ILE A 178 -0.84 15.42 17.02
CA ILE A 178 -0.41 16.77 17.46
C ILE A 178 1.13 16.90 17.41
N LEU A 179 1.86 15.87 17.85
CA LEU A 179 3.32 15.84 17.84
C LEU A 179 3.92 15.55 16.45
N SER A 180 3.15 15.02 15.49
CA SER A 180 3.65 14.57 14.18
C SER A 180 4.01 15.68 13.20
N SER A 181 3.71 16.96 13.51
CA SER A 181 3.95 18.08 12.60
C SER A 181 5.43 18.26 12.21
N ASN A 182 6.36 17.62 12.93
CA ASN A 182 7.77 17.50 12.54
C ASN A 182 8.35 16.12 12.88
N LYS A 183 7.90 15.05 12.21
CA LYS A 183 8.53 13.71 12.33
C LYS A 183 10.07 13.73 12.20
N PHE A 184 10.61 14.68 11.42
CA PHE A 184 12.06 14.84 11.24
C PHE A 184 12.80 15.33 12.50
N LYS A 185 12.12 15.97 13.46
CA LYS A 185 12.73 16.38 14.74
C LYS A 185 12.97 15.21 15.69
N TYR A 186 12.32 14.06 15.46
CA TYR A 186 12.41 12.86 16.30
C TYR A 186 13.30 11.77 15.69
N LEU A 187 14.20 12.14 14.77
CA LEU A 187 15.12 11.19 14.16
C LEU A 187 16.21 10.76 15.15
N ASN A 188 16.61 9.50 15.06
CA ASN A 188 17.76 8.99 15.80
C ASN A 188 19.06 9.65 15.30
N GLY A 189 20.06 9.80 16.16
CA GLY A 189 21.33 10.44 15.79
C GLY A 189 22.04 9.80 14.59
N THR A 190 21.89 8.48 14.41
CA THR A 190 22.43 7.77 13.24
C THR A 190 21.69 8.12 11.94
N GLN A 191 20.37 8.33 11.99
CA GLN A 191 19.57 8.74 10.84
C GLN A 191 19.93 10.15 10.38
N ILE A 192 20.20 11.04 11.34
CA ILE A 192 20.67 12.41 11.06
C ILE A 192 22.08 12.36 10.45
N SER A 193 22.98 11.53 10.97
CA SER A 193 24.32 11.33 10.42
C SER A 193 24.27 10.85 8.97
N LEU A 194 23.51 9.78 8.70
CA LEU A 194 23.31 9.27 7.34
C LEU A 194 22.70 10.32 6.42
N PHE A 195 21.67 11.05 6.86
CA PHE A 195 21.08 12.13 6.08
C PHE A 195 22.13 13.20 5.71
N ASN A 196 23.00 13.57 6.64
CA ASN A 196 24.06 14.54 6.39
C ASN A 196 25.12 14.01 5.41
N GLU A 197 25.49 12.74 5.50
CA GLU A 197 26.41 12.10 4.53
C GLU A 197 25.79 12.01 3.13
N LEU A 198 24.52 11.59 3.02
CA LEU A 198 23.80 11.59 1.75
C LEU A 198 23.70 13.01 1.17
N LYS A 199 23.48 14.02 2.02
CA LYS A 199 23.43 15.43 1.60
C LYS A 199 24.79 15.92 1.08
N LYS A 200 25.90 15.50 1.69
CA LYS A 200 27.26 15.84 1.22
C LYS A 200 27.55 15.18 -0.13
N SER A 201 27.09 13.94 -0.33
CA SER A 201 27.31 13.21 -1.58
C SER A 201 26.66 13.86 -2.80
N ASN A 202 25.60 14.66 -2.61
CA ASN A 202 24.81 15.29 -3.67
C ASN A 202 24.34 14.32 -4.78
N PHE A 203 24.08 13.07 -4.43
CA PHE A 203 23.67 12.06 -5.39
C PHE A 203 22.30 12.40 -6.01
N PRO A 204 22.20 12.52 -7.35
CA PRO A 204 20.96 12.88 -8.02
C PRO A 204 19.99 11.69 -8.16
N ILE A 205 18.70 11.99 -8.07
CA ILE A 205 17.62 11.06 -8.37
C ILE A 205 16.50 11.82 -9.08
N PHE A 206 15.67 11.13 -9.86
CA PHE A 206 14.72 11.78 -10.74
C PHE A 206 13.30 11.37 -10.40
N THR A 207 12.35 12.28 -10.53
CA THR A 207 10.93 11.98 -10.37
C THR A 207 10.11 12.87 -11.29
N ILE A 208 8.87 12.52 -11.52
CA ILE A 208 7.97 13.27 -12.40
C ILE A 208 7.14 14.21 -11.55
N VAL A 209 7.08 15.47 -11.96
CA VAL A 209 6.23 16.48 -11.35
C VAL A 209 5.29 17.11 -12.36
N ASN A 210 4.14 17.56 -11.87
CA ASN A 210 3.22 18.38 -12.64
C ASN A 210 3.69 19.85 -12.72
N ASP A 211 2.90 20.69 -13.39
CA ASP A 211 3.14 22.13 -13.55
C ASP A 211 3.28 22.95 -12.26
N VAL A 212 2.76 22.43 -11.16
CA VAL A 212 2.85 23.05 -9.83
C VAL A 212 3.92 22.41 -8.95
N ASN A 213 4.85 21.67 -9.55
CA ASN A 213 5.96 20.97 -8.88
C ASN A 213 5.52 19.95 -7.82
N GLN A 214 4.35 19.35 -7.99
CA GLN A 214 3.90 18.25 -7.14
C GLN A 214 4.30 16.92 -7.77
N ILE A 215 4.80 16.00 -6.94
CA ILE A 215 5.18 14.65 -7.35
C ILE A 215 3.93 13.91 -7.83
N VAL A 216 4.02 13.31 -9.02
CA VAL A 216 2.97 12.45 -9.56
C VAL A 216 3.00 11.12 -8.81
N VAL A 217 1.85 10.71 -8.28
CA VAL A 217 1.66 9.44 -7.56
C VAL A 217 0.66 8.57 -8.30
N SER A 218 0.88 7.26 -8.32
CA SER A 218 -0.14 6.32 -8.78
C SER A 218 -1.14 6.03 -7.67
N GLU A 219 -2.41 6.02 -8.07
CA GLU A 219 -3.52 5.65 -7.20
C GLU A 219 -3.73 4.12 -7.25
N PRO A 220 -3.98 3.48 -6.11
CA PRO A 220 -4.27 2.05 -6.07
C PRO A 220 -5.64 1.73 -6.67
N SER A 221 -5.75 0.57 -7.33
CA SER A 221 -6.97 0.13 -8.05
C SER A 221 -8.21 0.05 -7.17
N GLU A 222 -8.05 -0.25 -5.88
CA GLU A 222 -9.14 -0.39 -4.92
C GLU A 222 -9.86 0.94 -4.67
N GLN A 223 -9.18 2.07 -4.86
CA GLN A 223 -9.79 3.40 -4.72
C GLN A 223 -10.62 3.78 -5.95
N LEU A 224 -10.21 3.36 -7.15
CA LEU A 224 -10.91 3.62 -8.41
C LEU A 224 -12.30 2.98 -8.48
N ILE A 225 -12.53 1.88 -7.75
CA ILE A 225 -13.81 1.14 -7.75
C ILE A 225 -14.91 1.88 -6.97
N SER A 226 -14.56 2.92 -6.20
CA SER A 226 -15.51 3.58 -5.32
C SER A 226 -15.82 5.01 -5.75
N ASN A 227 -17.06 5.24 -6.18
CA ASN A 227 -17.71 6.54 -5.98
C ASN A 227 -17.94 6.68 -4.46
N ILE A 228 -16.89 7.16 -3.77
CA ILE A 228 -16.78 7.36 -2.32
C ILE A 228 -17.72 8.51 -1.94
N SER A 229 -18.64 8.27 -1.00
CA SER A 229 -19.47 9.37 -0.48
C SER A 229 -18.60 10.35 0.31
N PRO A 230 -18.98 11.64 0.44
CA PRO A 230 -18.19 12.60 1.22
C PRO A 230 -18.00 12.16 2.68
N PHE A 231 -18.96 11.42 3.25
CA PHE A 231 -18.81 10.80 4.56
C PHE A 231 -17.75 9.71 4.58
N ASP A 232 -17.66 8.90 3.52
CA ASP A 232 -16.61 7.88 3.38
C ASP A 232 -15.23 8.54 3.35
N TYR A 233 -15.09 9.67 2.65
CA TYR A 233 -13.86 10.47 2.65
C TYR A 233 -13.50 11.01 4.04
N LEU A 234 -14.48 11.60 4.74
CA LEU A 234 -14.28 12.11 6.10
C LEU A 234 -13.93 10.99 7.08
N TYR A 235 -14.57 9.82 6.94
CA TYR A 235 -14.24 8.63 7.72
C TYR A 235 -12.82 8.15 7.42
N GLN A 236 -12.43 8.07 6.15
CA GLN A 236 -11.09 7.64 5.77
C GLN A 236 -10.01 8.61 6.26
N TRP A 237 -10.29 9.92 6.22
CA TRP A 237 -9.44 10.95 6.79
C TRP A 237 -9.31 10.77 8.30
N TYR A 238 -10.43 10.67 9.02
CA TYR A 238 -10.45 10.47 10.47
C TYR A 238 -9.71 9.18 10.86
N TYR A 239 -10.04 8.07 10.21
CA TYR A 239 -9.41 6.78 10.43
C TYR A 239 -7.90 6.87 10.23
N SER A 240 -7.43 7.51 9.15
CA SER A 240 -6.00 7.62 8.88
C SER A 240 -5.21 8.47 9.87
N HIS A 241 -5.83 9.47 10.47
CA HIS A 241 -5.15 10.39 11.39
C HIS A 241 -5.28 9.96 12.86
N PHE A 242 -6.40 9.34 13.25
CA PHE A 242 -6.74 9.10 14.65
C PHE A 242 -6.83 7.61 15.04
N LEU A 243 -7.10 6.72 14.08
CA LEU A 243 -7.33 5.30 14.35
C LEU A 243 -6.27 4.37 13.77
N SER A 244 -5.46 4.86 12.82
CA SER A 244 -4.59 3.99 12.02
C SER A 244 -3.58 3.26 12.89
N ILE A 245 -3.90 2.00 13.16
CA ILE A 245 -2.94 0.91 13.31
C ILE A 245 -2.28 0.74 11.93
N GLU A 246 -1.03 0.30 11.90
CA GLU A 246 -0.34 -0.13 10.67
C GLU A 246 -1.21 -1.20 10.00
N CYS A 247 -2.07 -0.82 9.07
CA CYS A 247 -2.89 -1.73 8.30
C CYS A 247 -2.52 -1.56 6.83
N ASP A 248 -2.39 -2.70 6.15
CA ASP A 248 -2.04 -2.95 4.74
C ASP A 248 -3.03 -2.36 3.73
N LYS A 249 -3.50 -1.14 3.95
CA LYS A 249 -4.44 -0.47 3.06
C LYS A 249 -3.73 -0.03 1.77
N PRO A 250 -4.48 -0.01 0.66
CA PRO A 250 -3.96 0.35 -0.65
C PRO A 250 -3.20 1.68 -0.60
N SER A 251 -1.92 1.63 -0.96
CA SER A 251 -0.98 2.74 -0.87
C SER A 251 -0.85 3.46 -2.20
N TYR A 252 -0.81 4.79 -2.16
CA TYR A 252 -0.33 5.58 -3.29
C TYR A 252 1.15 5.28 -3.51
N HIS A 253 1.58 5.13 -4.76
CA HIS A 253 3.01 4.93 -5.03
C HIS A 253 3.61 6.16 -5.69
N ALA A 254 4.69 6.68 -5.10
CA ALA A 254 5.55 7.67 -5.75
C ALA A 254 6.81 6.96 -6.25
N LEU A 255 7.18 7.23 -7.50
CA LEU A 255 8.34 6.63 -8.15
C LEU A 255 9.48 7.64 -8.22
N PHE A 256 10.66 7.21 -7.79
CA PHE A 256 11.93 7.90 -7.95
C PHE A 256 12.85 7.01 -8.76
N PHE A 257 13.66 7.58 -9.64
CA PHE A 257 14.49 6.85 -10.59
C PHE A 257 15.95 7.23 -10.38
N VAL A 258 16.84 6.25 -10.43
CA VAL A 258 18.29 6.48 -10.39
C VAL A 258 18.81 6.95 -11.75
N ASN A 259 18.24 6.42 -12.84
CA ASN A 259 18.56 6.81 -14.21
C ASN A 259 17.54 7.83 -14.75
N PRO A 260 18.00 8.99 -15.30
CA PRO A 260 17.09 9.96 -15.90
C PRO A 260 16.37 9.44 -17.17
N GLU A 261 16.97 8.52 -17.92
CA GLU A 261 16.35 7.96 -19.14
C GLU A 261 15.11 7.13 -18.79
N ASP A 262 15.21 6.26 -17.78
CA ASP A 262 14.09 5.46 -17.27
C ASP A 262 12.92 6.35 -16.79
N ALA A 263 13.25 7.48 -16.14
CA ALA A 263 12.26 8.45 -15.70
C ALA A 263 11.60 9.19 -16.88
N MET A 264 12.37 9.48 -17.93
CA MET A 264 11.89 10.13 -19.15
C MET A 264 10.95 9.22 -19.93
N GLU A 265 11.31 7.94 -20.06
CA GLU A 265 10.46 6.91 -20.67
C GLU A 265 9.14 6.80 -19.91
N TYR A 266 9.18 6.70 -18.58
CA TYR A 266 7.98 6.65 -17.76
C TYR A 266 7.09 7.90 -17.93
N LYS A 267 7.70 9.08 -18.06
CA LYS A 267 6.98 10.34 -18.31
C LYS A 267 6.28 10.33 -19.67
N GLU A 268 6.95 9.89 -20.74
CA GLU A 268 6.32 9.78 -22.06
C GLU A 268 5.23 8.70 -22.08
N TYR A 269 5.40 7.60 -21.34
CA TYR A 269 4.37 6.57 -21.17
C TYR A 269 3.09 7.12 -20.50
N ILE A 270 3.23 7.85 -19.38
CA ILE A 270 2.07 8.50 -18.73
C ILE A 270 1.43 9.50 -19.71
N LYS A 271 2.24 10.31 -20.38
CA LYS A 271 1.73 11.29 -21.35
C LYS A 271 0.94 10.62 -22.46
N HIS A 272 1.42 9.49 -22.99
CA HIS A 272 0.75 8.73 -24.03
C HIS A 272 -0.62 8.21 -23.56
N ILE A 273 -0.70 7.62 -22.36
CA ILE A 273 -1.94 7.07 -21.81
C ILE A 273 -2.98 8.16 -21.49
N TYR A 274 -2.55 9.28 -20.92
CA TYR A 274 -3.45 10.32 -20.43
C TYR A 274 -3.70 11.47 -21.42
N LYS A 275 -3.05 11.47 -22.59
CA LYS A 275 -3.26 12.45 -23.66
C LYS A 275 -4.74 12.68 -24.01
N PRO A 276 -5.59 11.64 -24.11
CA PRO A 276 -7.01 11.84 -24.45
C PRO A 276 -7.82 12.52 -23.33
N ILE A 277 -7.39 12.39 -22.08
CA ILE A 277 -8.16 12.80 -20.90
C ILE A 277 -7.81 14.24 -20.50
N ASN A 278 -6.54 14.63 -20.59
CA ASN A 278 -6.12 15.97 -20.22
C ASN A 278 -4.92 16.45 -21.07
N PRO A 279 -5.18 16.99 -22.28
CA PRO A 279 -4.14 17.38 -23.23
C PRO A 279 -3.25 18.52 -22.73
N ASN A 280 -3.70 19.27 -21.73
CA ASN A 280 -3.01 20.43 -21.18
C ASN A 280 -2.11 20.12 -19.98
N THR A 281 -2.08 18.86 -19.51
CA THR A 281 -1.20 18.48 -18.40
C THR A 281 0.24 18.48 -18.87
N ARG A 282 1.03 19.46 -18.42
CA ARG A 282 2.46 19.45 -18.65
C ARG A 282 3.12 18.75 -17.45
N MET A 283 3.84 17.69 -17.78
CA MET A 283 4.65 16.94 -16.84
C MET A 283 6.11 17.21 -17.15
N SER A 284 6.90 17.44 -16.10
CA SER A 284 8.33 17.70 -16.21
C SER A 284 9.12 16.72 -15.38
N LEU A 285 10.35 16.48 -15.82
CA LEU A 285 11.30 15.67 -15.08
C LEU A 285 11.97 16.57 -14.04
N PHE A 286 11.89 16.18 -12.77
CA PHE A 286 12.51 16.90 -11.66
C PHE A 286 13.73 16.14 -11.16
N ALA A 287 14.90 16.77 -11.30
CA ALA A 287 16.14 16.30 -10.67
C ALA A 287 16.14 16.70 -9.19
N SER A 288 16.04 15.70 -8.34
CA SER A 288 16.13 15.79 -6.89
C SER A 288 17.43 15.15 -6.39
N ARG A 289 17.58 15.04 -5.08
CA ARG A 289 18.73 14.43 -4.43
C ARG A 289 18.34 13.27 -3.52
N LEU A 290 19.25 12.33 -3.32
CA LEU A 290 19.02 11.14 -2.50
C LEU A 290 18.68 11.48 -1.04
N ASP A 291 19.26 12.56 -0.48
CA ASP A 291 18.92 13.04 0.86
C ASP A 291 17.46 13.50 0.95
N PHE A 292 16.93 14.13 -0.11
CA PHE A 292 15.54 14.52 -0.17
C PHE A 292 14.61 13.31 -0.21
N TYR A 293 14.92 12.29 -1.00
CA TYR A 293 14.17 11.04 -0.99
C TYR A 293 14.23 10.33 0.35
N TYR A 294 15.40 10.25 0.97
CA TYR A 294 15.56 9.67 2.31
C TYR A 294 14.72 10.44 3.35
N LYS A 295 14.70 11.76 3.27
CA LYS A 295 13.82 12.59 4.11
C LYS A 295 12.34 12.28 3.87
N LEU A 296 11.93 12.12 2.61
CA LEU A 296 10.55 11.76 2.28
C LEU A 296 10.18 10.38 2.81
N LEU A 297 11.07 9.38 2.71
CA LEU A 297 10.85 8.03 3.24
C LEU A 297 10.49 8.04 4.73
N ILE A 298 11.08 8.95 5.50
CA ILE A 298 10.83 9.01 6.94
C ILE A 298 9.64 9.91 7.28
N THR A 299 9.42 10.98 6.50
CA THR A 299 8.43 12.01 6.85
C THR A 299 7.07 11.81 6.17
N SER A 300 6.97 11.01 5.12
CA SER A 300 5.75 10.83 4.34
C SER A 300 4.58 10.27 5.16
N HIS A 301 3.39 10.44 4.60
CA HIS A 301 2.19 9.82 5.14
C HIS A 301 2.28 8.29 4.95
N PRO A 302 1.87 7.45 5.93
CA PRO A 302 1.93 5.99 5.83
C PRO A 302 1.18 5.37 4.63
N LYS A 303 0.31 6.16 3.98
CA LYS A 303 -0.44 5.76 2.77
C LYS A 303 0.36 5.96 1.49
N ILE A 304 1.51 6.63 1.54
CA ILE A 304 2.36 6.90 0.38
C ILE A 304 3.58 6.01 0.48
N LYS A 305 3.67 5.04 -0.41
CA LYS A 305 4.84 4.19 -0.59
C LYS A 305 5.76 4.83 -1.62
N LEU A 306 6.97 5.13 -1.18
CA LEU A 306 8.02 5.69 -2.02
C LEU A 306 8.86 4.54 -2.55
N ASN A 307 8.92 4.38 -3.86
CA ASN A 307 9.69 3.34 -4.53
C ASN A 307 10.87 3.99 -5.25
N LEU A 308 12.07 3.46 -5.00
CA LEU A 308 13.24 3.75 -5.82
C LEU A 308 13.31 2.71 -6.94
N ILE A 309 13.30 3.18 -8.17
CA ILE A 309 13.48 2.41 -9.39
C ILE A 309 14.98 2.44 -9.70
N PRO A 310 15.63 1.26 -9.71
CA PRO A 310 17.04 1.16 -10.02
C PRO A 310 17.30 1.53 -11.49
N ASP A 311 18.56 1.81 -11.82
CA ASP A 311 18.99 1.88 -13.21
C ASP A 311 18.76 0.52 -13.88
N LEU A 312 17.74 0.44 -14.74
CA LEU A 312 17.30 -0.82 -15.34
C LEU A 312 18.36 -1.40 -16.28
N LYS A 313 19.12 -0.55 -16.95
CA LYS A 313 20.19 -0.92 -17.87
C LYS A 313 21.38 -1.51 -17.11
N GLU A 314 21.77 -0.90 -15.99
CA GLU A 314 22.83 -1.43 -15.14
C GLU A 314 22.40 -2.71 -14.42
N LEU A 315 21.16 -2.76 -13.93
CA LEU A 315 20.58 -3.96 -13.33
C LEU A 315 20.59 -5.14 -14.32
N GLY A 316 20.17 -4.89 -15.57
CA GLY A 316 20.21 -5.89 -16.63
C GLY A 316 21.63 -6.43 -16.87
N LYS A 317 22.63 -5.54 -16.97
CA LYS A 317 24.03 -5.98 -17.13
C LYS A 317 24.55 -6.73 -15.91
N LEU A 318 24.17 -6.34 -14.70
CA LEU A 318 24.55 -7.08 -13.50
C LEU A 318 24.04 -8.52 -13.54
N ILE A 319 22.76 -8.71 -13.87
CA ILE A 319 22.12 -10.02 -13.92
C ILE A 319 22.67 -10.86 -15.08
N TYR A 320 22.83 -10.31 -16.28
CA TYR A 320 23.18 -11.14 -17.44
C TYR A 320 24.69 -11.27 -17.69
N GLU A 321 25.51 -10.32 -17.22
CA GLU A 321 26.93 -10.26 -17.57
C GLU A 321 27.82 -10.24 -16.32
N TYR A 322 27.64 -9.26 -15.43
CA TYR A 322 28.65 -8.95 -14.44
C TYR A 322 28.69 -9.97 -13.29
N GLN A 323 27.56 -10.54 -12.89
CA GLN A 323 27.53 -11.51 -11.77
C GLN A 323 28.38 -12.77 -12.02
N TYR A 324 28.74 -13.06 -13.27
CA TYR A 324 29.57 -14.20 -13.66
C TYR A 324 31.07 -13.88 -13.75
N LYS A 325 31.46 -12.61 -13.52
CA LYS A 325 32.87 -12.21 -13.53
C LYS A 325 33.55 -12.65 -12.24
N HIS A 326 34.75 -13.23 -12.37
CA HIS A 326 35.54 -13.74 -11.24
C HIS A 326 35.92 -12.65 -10.21
N ASN A 327 35.96 -11.39 -10.64
CA ASN A 327 36.30 -10.26 -9.78
C ASN A 327 35.10 -9.70 -9.00
N ILE A 328 33.90 -10.27 -9.16
CA ILE A 328 32.68 -9.83 -8.47
C ILE A 328 32.30 -10.82 -7.37
N SER A 329 31.95 -10.25 -6.22
CA SER A 329 31.36 -10.96 -5.08
C SER A 329 30.14 -10.20 -4.60
N PHE A 330 29.15 -10.90 -4.04
CA PHE A 330 27.95 -10.27 -3.48
C PHE A 330 28.02 -10.21 -1.96
N HIS A 331 27.54 -9.11 -1.40
CA HIS A 331 27.44 -8.95 0.04
C HIS A 331 26.47 -9.99 0.64
N LYS A 332 26.80 -10.52 1.83
CA LYS A 332 26.05 -11.62 2.46
C LYS A 332 24.57 -11.36 2.70
N LYS A 333 24.19 -10.08 2.87
CA LYS A 333 22.78 -9.65 3.05
C LYS A 333 22.06 -9.34 1.75
N GLN A 334 22.75 -9.41 0.61
CA GLN A 334 22.13 -9.17 -0.69
C GLN A 334 21.20 -10.32 -1.05
N ILE A 335 19.98 -9.98 -1.46
CA ILE A 335 19.05 -10.95 -2.04
C ILE A 335 19.20 -10.89 -3.56
N TYR A 336 19.65 -11.99 -4.14
CA TYR A 336 19.82 -12.14 -5.58
C TYR A 336 19.69 -13.62 -5.98
N SER A 337 19.46 -13.85 -7.27
CA SER A 337 19.47 -15.16 -7.90
C SER A 337 20.08 -15.03 -9.29
N LYS A 338 20.16 -16.14 -10.03
CA LYS A 338 20.64 -16.11 -11.43
C LYS A 338 19.85 -15.15 -12.33
N SER A 339 18.59 -14.87 -12.01
CA SER A 339 17.70 -14.04 -12.83
C SER A 339 17.11 -12.84 -12.09
N SER A 340 17.55 -12.55 -10.87
CA SER A 340 16.98 -11.46 -10.08
C SER A 340 17.98 -10.81 -9.16
N PHE A 341 17.82 -9.51 -8.94
CA PHE A 341 18.58 -8.74 -7.97
C PHE A 341 17.65 -7.71 -7.33
N ARG A 342 17.70 -7.59 -6.00
CA ARG A 342 16.84 -6.66 -5.25
C ARG A 342 17.52 -5.32 -5.03
N GLY A 343 16.91 -4.24 -5.53
CA GLY A 343 17.28 -2.84 -5.25
C GLY A 343 18.25 -2.23 -6.28
N GLN A 344 18.73 -1.01 -6.01
CA GLN A 344 19.75 -0.35 -6.83
C GLN A 344 21.13 -0.97 -6.57
N PRO A 345 21.78 -1.59 -7.57
CA PRO A 345 23.11 -2.14 -7.37
C PRO A 345 24.14 -1.03 -7.09
N ILE A 346 25.02 -1.30 -6.14
CA ILE A 346 26.19 -0.50 -5.81
C ILE A 346 27.44 -1.37 -5.85
N TYR A 347 28.54 -0.81 -6.32
CA TYR A 347 29.82 -1.48 -6.50
C TYR A 347 30.86 -0.86 -5.56
N LEU A 348 31.48 -1.69 -4.73
CA LEU A 348 32.48 -1.30 -3.74
C LEU A 348 33.80 -2.02 -4.05
N ILE A 349 34.85 -1.28 -4.37
CA ILE A 349 36.20 -1.85 -4.54
C ILE A 349 36.68 -2.30 -3.15
N GLN A 350 37.03 -3.58 -3.02
CA GLN A 350 37.54 -4.14 -1.76
C GLN A 350 39.05 -3.86 -1.61
N PRO A 351 39.55 -3.76 -0.36
CA PRO A 351 40.99 -3.71 -0.11
C PRO A 351 41.70 -4.94 -0.68
N VAL A 352 42.91 -4.72 -1.21
CA VAL A 352 43.75 -5.78 -1.79
C VAL A 352 45.07 -5.89 -1.04
N LEU A 353 45.52 -7.12 -0.80
CA LEU A 353 46.89 -7.38 -0.34
C LEU A 353 47.82 -7.27 -1.54
N VAL A 354 48.75 -6.32 -1.49
CA VAL A 354 49.67 -6.03 -2.61
C VAL A 354 51.11 -6.02 -2.14
N LYS A 355 51.99 -6.48 -3.02
CA LYS A 355 53.43 -6.48 -2.81
C LYS A 355 54.04 -5.25 -3.46
N HIS A 356 54.85 -4.51 -2.72
CA HIS A 356 55.62 -3.41 -3.28
C HIS A 356 56.73 -3.96 -4.21
N LYS A 357 56.90 -3.36 -5.39
CA LYS A 357 57.79 -3.85 -6.44
C LYS A 357 59.26 -3.89 -6.00
N HIS A 358 59.71 -2.83 -5.32
CA HIS A 358 61.08 -2.65 -4.83
C HIS A 358 61.31 -3.33 -3.47
N THR A 359 60.65 -2.88 -2.41
CA THR A 359 60.86 -3.37 -1.03
C THR A 359 60.37 -4.79 -0.77
N LYS A 360 59.55 -5.38 -1.66
CA LYS A 360 58.91 -6.70 -1.49
C LYS A 360 57.98 -6.81 -0.28
N ASN A 361 57.74 -5.73 0.46
CA ASN A 361 56.81 -5.70 1.59
C ASN A 361 55.37 -5.86 1.09
N VAL A 362 54.59 -6.63 1.83
CA VAL A 362 53.16 -6.84 1.57
C VAL A 362 52.37 -5.89 2.45
N GLN A 363 51.45 -5.14 1.86
CA GLN A 363 50.55 -4.24 2.60
C GLN A 363 49.13 -4.36 2.05
N MET A 364 48.15 -4.08 2.91
CA MET A 364 46.76 -3.95 2.50
C MET A 364 46.54 -2.55 1.95
N LEU A 365 46.17 -2.46 0.67
CA LEU A 365 45.89 -1.20 0.00
C LEU A 365 44.38 -1.06 -0.19
N GLU A 366 43.82 0.01 0.33
CA GLU A 366 42.40 0.36 0.20
C GLU A 366 42.22 1.46 -0.85
N TYR A 367 41.19 1.30 -1.70
CA TYR A 367 40.81 2.38 -2.61
C TYR A 367 40.09 3.48 -1.83
N ARG A 368 40.68 4.68 -1.80
CA ARG A 368 40.09 5.89 -1.21
C ARG A 368 40.16 7.04 -2.20
N TYR A 369 39.10 7.83 -2.27
CA TYR A 369 39.13 9.06 -3.05
C TYR A 369 39.63 10.19 -2.17
N ILE A 370 40.76 10.80 -2.55
CA ILE A 370 41.34 11.96 -1.89
C ILE A 370 40.92 13.20 -2.69
N SER A 371 40.14 14.07 -2.06
CA SER A 371 39.72 15.34 -2.67
C SER A 371 40.81 16.39 -2.44
N GLY A 372 41.49 16.83 -3.49
CA GLY A 372 42.57 17.83 -3.42
C GLY A 372 42.13 19.27 -3.11
N SER A 373 41.04 19.47 -2.36
CA SER A 373 40.60 20.80 -1.93
C SER A 373 41.43 21.27 -0.73
N LYS A 374 41.93 22.51 -0.82
CA LYS A 374 42.99 23.17 -0.02
C LYS A 374 42.93 23.13 1.52
N HIS A 375 41.97 22.47 2.17
CA HIS A 375 41.79 22.60 3.63
C HIS A 375 41.60 21.34 4.47
N GLU A 376 41.63 20.12 3.92
CA GLU A 376 41.75 18.88 4.70
C GLU A 376 41.75 17.69 3.72
N ASP A 377 42.75 16.81 3.77
CA ASP A 377 42.72 15.53 3.07
C ASP A 377 41.65 14.65 3.72
N LYS A 378 40.42 14.73 3.20
CA LYS A 378 39.32 13.89 3.64
C LYS A 378 39.32 12.61 2.84
N ASP A 379 39.40 11.50 3.56
CA ASP A 379 39.26 10.16 3.01
C ASP A 379 37.79 9.84 2.77
N TYR A 380 37.42 9.70 1.50
CA TYR A 380 36.07 9.32 1.11
C TYR A 380 36.01 7.83 0.74
N LYS A 381 35.11 7.11 1.41
CA LYS A 381 34.67 5.79 0.98
C LYS A 381 33.79 5.96 -0.26
N THR A 382 34.26 5.40 -1.36
CA THR A 382 33.63 5.59 -2.66
C THR A 382 32.65 4.47 -2.97
N ILE A 383 31.47 4.82 -3.43
CA ILE A 383 30.40 3.91 -3.83
C ILE A 383 30.06 4.21 -5.28
N PHE A 384 30.24 3.23 -6.15
CA PHE A 384 29.95 3.40 -7.57
C PHE A 384 28.56 2.87 -7.90
N MET A 385 27.77 3.63 -8.66
CA MET A 385 26.47 3.18 -9.18
C MET A 385 26.60 2.40 -10.49
N ASN A 386 27.79 2.41 -11.10
CA ASN A 386 28.08 1.70 -12.34
C ASN A 386 29.37 0.88 -12.22
N TYR A 387 29.33 -0.37 -12.66
CA TYR A 387 30.47 -1.27 -12.70
C TYR A 387 31.61 -0.73 -13.59
N LYS A 388 31.30 -0.19 -14.77
CA LYS A 388 32.33 0.33 -15.69
C LYS A 388 33.07 1.51 -15.09
N ILE A 389 32.37 2.39 -14.36
CA ILE A 389 33.01 3.52 -13.69
C ILE A 389 33.93 3.03 -12.55
N ALA A 390 33.54 1.99 -11.83
CA ALA A 390 34.42 1.36 -10.83
C ALA A 390 35.71 0.81 -11.46
N LEU A 391 35.62 0.19 -12.64
CA LEU A 391 36.81 -0.27 -13.37
C LEU A 391 37.70 0.88 -13.87
N LEU A 392 37.10 1.97 -14.39
CA LEU A 392 37.86 3.16 -14.81
C LEU A 392 38.58 3.80 -13.62
N ALA A 393 37.90 3.91 -12.49
CA ALA A 393 38.49 4.40 -11.26
C ALA A 393 39.65 3.52 -10.78
N TRP A 394 39.52 2.19 -10.88
CA TRP A 394 40.61 1.26 -10.57
C TRP A 394 41.81 1.43 -11.51
N ASN A 395 41.58 1.61 -12.81
CA ASN A 395 42.68 1.85 -13.75
C ASN A 395 43.45 3.12 -13.42
N LYS A 396 42.76 4.20 -13.05
CA LYS A 396 43.40 5.43 -12.55
C LYS A 396 44.16 5.18 -11.25
N PHE A 397 43.59 4.41 -10.34
CA PHE A 397 44.25 4.03 -9.09
C PHE A 397 45.54 3.22 -9.31
N LYS A 398 45.55 2.30 -10.28
CA LYS A 398 46.77 1.58 -10.69
C LYS A 398 47.85 2.51 -11.22
N GLN A 399 47.47 3.51 -12.02
CA GLN A 399 48.40 4.52 -12.54
C GLN A 399 48.99 5.42 -11.45
N GLN A 400 48.25 5.64 -10.35
CA GLN A 400 48.76 6.40 -9.20
C GLN A 400 49.65 5.54 -8.28
N ASN A 401 49.53 4.22 -8.34
CA ASN A 401 50.19 3.27 -7.45
C ASN A 401 51.10 2.29 -8.24
N ILE A 402 51.89 2.82 -9.18
CA ILE A 402 52.74 2.03 -10.09
C ILE A 402 53.75 1.16 -9.32
N ASN A 403 54.12 1.57 -8.11
CA ASN A 403 55.07 0.86 -7.25
C ASN A 403 54.53 -0.45 -6.66
N TYR A 404 53.26 -0.77 -6.85
CA TYR A 404 52.63 -2.00 -6.34
C TYR A 404 52.24 -2.96 -7.48
N TYR A 405 52.29 -4.25 -7.20
CA TYR A 405 51.68 -5.27 -8.07
C TYR A 405 50.18 -5.33 -7.80
N LEU A 406 49.41 -4.52 -8.53
CA LEU A 406 47.97 -4.48 -8.46
C LEU A 406 47.34 -5.44 -9.46
N PRO A 407 46.24 -6.13 -9.11
CA PRO A 407 45.53 -7.00 -10.04
C PRO A 407 44.90 -6.22 -11.20
N ASP A 408 44.78 -6.86 -12.35
CA ASP A 408 44.20 -6.24 -13.54
C ASP A 408 42.77 -5.77 -13.31
N GLN A 409 41.97 -6.63 -12.65
CA GLN A 409 40.61 -6.35 -12.23
C GLN A 409 40.55 -6.22 -10.70
N PRO A 410 39.87 -5.19 -10.16
CA PRO A 410 39.70 -5.05 -8.72
C PRO A 410 38.72 -6.11 -8.20
N PRO A 411 38.92 -6.61 -6.97
CA PRO A 411 37.85 -7.30 -6.27
C PRO A 411 36.73 -6.30 -5.97
N ILE A 412 35.54 -6.58 -6.51
CA ILE A 412 34.35 -5.74 -6.36
C ILE A 412 33.32 -6.50 -5.52
N LEU A 413 32.83 -5.82 -4.49
CA LEU A 413 31.69 -6.25 -3.71
C LEU A 413 30.44 -5.52 -4.20
N VAL A 414 29.43 -6.29 -4.59
CA VAL A 414 28.13 -5.80 -5.02
C VAL A 414 27.15 -5.88 -3.86
N TYR A 415 26.39 -4.80 -3.65
CA TYR A 415 25.29 -4.75 -2.70
C TYR A 415 24.16 -3.87 -3.23
N ASN A 416 23.06 -3.71 -2.48
CA ASN A 416 21.99 -2.80 -2.85
C ASN A 416 22.01 -1.54 -1.99
N LEU A 417 21.69 -0.40 -2.60
CA LEU A 417 21.72 0.92 -1.97
C LEU A 417 20.78 1.01 -0.77
N GLU A 418 19.59 0.43 -0.87
CA GLU A 418 18.55 0.54 0.14
C GLU A 418 18.95 -0.16 1.45
N ASP A 419 19.45 -1.40 1.36
CA ASP A 419 19.92 -2.15 2.51
C ASP A 419 21.32 -1.70 2.96
N PHE A 420 22.12 -1.09 2.07
CA PHE A 420 23.33 -0.38 2.45
C PHE A 420 23.00 0.80 3.37
N CYS A 421 22.04 1.65 2.99
CA CYS A 421 21.60 2.77 3.81
C CYS A 421 21.03 2.31 5.16
N LYS A 422 20.26 1.20 5.20
CA LYS A 422 19.78 0.63 6.47
C LYS A 422 20.93 0.15 7.35
N ALA A 423 21.86 -0.62 6.80
CA ALA A 423 23.01 -1.11 7.55
C ALA A 423 23.93 0.02 8.04
N TYR A 424 24.05 1.09 7.25
CA TYR A 424 24.77 2.31 7.63
C TYR A 424 24.06 3.07 8.75
N ASN A 425 22.73 3.05 8.77
CA ASN A 425 21.94 3.67 9.83
C ASN A 425 22.07 2.94 11.18
N ASP A 426 22.41 1.65 11.18
CA ASP A 426 22.56 0.85 12.40
C ASP A 426 23.96 0.98 13.03
N LYS A 427 24.95 1.49 12.30
CA LYS A 427 26.34 1.62 12.77
C LYS A 427 26.80 3.07 12.72
N ARG A 428 27.42 3.56 13.80
CA ARG A 428 28.22 4.80 13.72
C ARG A 428 29.47 4.48 12.91
N ILE A 429 29.52 4.94 11.66
CA ILE A 429 30.68 4.79 10.79
C ILE A 429 31.21 6.19 10.53
N ASP A 430 32.47 6.43 10.88
CA ASP A 430 33.14 7.73 10.81
C ASP A 430 33.73 8.05 9.41
N SER A 431 33.43 7.23 8.39
CA SER A 431 33.93 7.44 7.03
C SER A 431 32.99 8.30 6.21
N HIS A 432 33.51 9.31 5.52
CA HIS A 432 32.70 10.09 4.58
C HIS A 432 32.31 9.26 3.35
N LEU A 433 31.06 9.40 2.92
CA LEU A 433 30.53 8.68 1.76
C LEU A 433 30.56 9.54 0.50
N LEU A 434 31.12 8.99 -0.58
CA LEU A 434 31.04 9.58 -1.91
C LEU A 434 30.33 8.62 -2.87
N LEU A 435 29.12 9.00 -3.28
CA LEU A 435 28.31 8.26 -4.24
C LEU A 435 28.59 8.79 -5.65
N ILE A 436 29.12 7.93 -6.52
CA ILE A 436 29.49 8.29 -7.89
C ILE A 436 28.36 7.86 -8.84
N PRO A 437 27.68 8.81 -9.50
CA PRO A 437 26.61 8.51 -10.44
C PRO A 437 27.12 7.95 -11.76
N ASN A 438 26.17 7.44 -12.54
CA ASN A 438 26.43 6.94 -13.88
C ASN A 438 26.79 8.11 -14.82
N GLU A 439 27.52 7.81 -15.89
CA GLU A 439 27.96 8.82 -16.86
C GLU A 439 26.77 9.52 -17.52
N ASP A 440 25.73 8.76 -17.87
CA ASP A 440 24.50 9.25 -18.47
C ASP A 440 23.79 10.24 -17.54
N THR A 441 23.72 9.92 -16.24
CA THR A 441 23.20 10.81 -15.20
C THR A 441 24.00 12.13 -15.10
N TYR A 442 25.33 12.04 -15.14
CA TYR A 442 26.19 13.23 -15.09
C TYR A 442 26.00 14.12 -16.34
N LYS A 443 26.00 13.53 -17.53
CA LYS A 443 25.75 14.23 -18.80
C LYS A 443 24.38 14.90 -18.79
N PHE A 444 23.35 14.18 -18.36
CA PHE A 444 21.99 14.69 -18.25
C PHE A 444 21.91 15.93 -17.34
N LEU A 445 22.56 15.88 -16.18
CA LEU A 445 22.60 17.04 -15.28
C LEU A 445 23.34 18.22 -15.92
N LYS A 446 24.48 17.96 -16.57
CA LYS A 446 25.28 19.01 -17.21
C LYS A 446 24.51 19.70 -18.35
N SER A 447 23.71 18.96 -19.12
CA SER A 447 22.93 19.51 -20.23
C SER A 447 21.59 20.14 -19.79
N ASN A 448 20.95 19.60 -18.75
CA ASN A 448 19.61 20.01 -18.33
C ASN A 448 19.53 20.85 -17.05
N LEU A 449 20.67 21.14 -16.40
CA LEU A 449 20.72 22.19 -15.38
C LEU A 449 20.84 23.54 -16.09
N PRO A 450 19.75 24.33 -16.22
CA PRO A 450 19.94 25.75 -16.45
C PRO A 450 20.78 26.29 -15.28
N LEU A 451 21.75 27.16 -15.58
CA LEU A 451 22.40 28.03 -14.59
C LEU A 451 21.31 28.81 -13.85
N ARG A 452 20.74 28.22 -12.80
CA ARG A 452 19.65 28.82 -12.03
C ARG A 452 20.28 29.88 -11.13
N SER A 453 20.16 31.12 -11.58
CA SER A 453 20.29 32.31 -10.76
C SER A 453 19.40 32.22 -9.52
N SER A 454 19.85 32.92 -8.48
CA SER A 454 19.42 32.89 -7.10
C SER A 454 17.99 33.41 -6.83
N ASP A 455 16.94 32.71 -7.26
CA ASP A 455 15.55 33.11 -6.92
C ASP A 455 14.99 32.30 -5.73
N SER A 456 15.57 32.51 -4.56
CA SER A 456 15.28 31.70 -3.35
C SER A 456 14.08 32.19 -2.52
N ILE A 457 13.59 33.43 -2.76
CA ILE A 457 12.53 34.06 -1.96
C ILE A 457 11.21 34.12 -2.73
N TYR A 458 11.24 34.56 -4.00
CA TYR A 458 10.06 34.60 -4.86
C TYR A 458 9.43 33.20 -5.02
N MET A 459 10.25 32.15 -5.18
CA MET A 459 9.77 30.78 -5.26
C MET A 459 9.12 30.28 -3.97
N LYS A 460 9.59 30.70 -2.79
CA LYS A 460 8.99 30.32 -1.50
C LYS A 460 7.59 30.93 -1.32
N PHE A 461 7.41 32.19 -1.70
CA PHE A 461 6.11 32.86 -1.67
C PHE A 461 5.17 32.33 -2.75
N LYS A 462 5.67 32.13 -3.97
CA LYS A 462 4.93 31.50 -5.07
C LYS A 462 4.43 30.12 -4.68
N ASN A 463 5.25 29.29 -4.05
CA ASN A 463 4.84 27.94 -3.61
C ASN A 463 3.76 27.98 -2.51
N LYS A 464 3.80 28.93 -1.57
CA LYS A 464 2.74 29.11 -0.58
C LYS A 464 1.42 29.55 -1.23
N LEU A 465 1.45 30.52 -2.12
CA LEU A 465 0.26 31.01 -2.83
C LEU A 465 -0.31 29.97 -3.80
N ILE A 466 0.55 29.20 -4.47
CA ILE A 466 0.15 28.05 -5.30
C ILE A 466 -0.58 27.00 -4.46
N ASN A 467 -0.15 26.72 -3.23
CA ASN A 467 -0.85 25.76 -2.36
C ASN A 467 -2.28 26.19 -2.01
N TYR A 468 -2.53 27.50 -1.83
CA TYR A 468 -3.88 28.02 -1.64
C TYR A 468 -4.68 28.03 -2.95
N LYS A 469 -4.07 28.49 -4.04
CA LYS A 469 -4.69 28.50 -5.37
C LYS A 469 -5.09 27.11 -5.82
N THR A 470 -4.25 26.11 -5.62
CA THR A 470 -4.55 24.70 -5.95
C THR A 470 -5.68 24.16 -5.08
N ARG A 471 -5.68 24.39 -3.76
CA ARG A 471 -6.82 23.98 -2.90
C ARG A 471 -8.14 24.62 -3.35
N ILE A 472 -8.15 25.91 -3.63
CA ILE A 472 -9.33 26.61 -4.15
C ILE A 472 -9.72 26.07 -5.51
N HIS A 473 -8.75 25.86 -6.41
CA HIS A 473 -8.99 25.29 -7.72
C HIS A 473 -9.57 23.88 -7.62
N HIS A 474 -9.04 23.01 -6.75
CA HIS A 474 -9.59 21.67 -6.50
C HIS A 474 -11.00 21.74 -5.90
N ILE A 475 -11.29 22.68 -5.00
CA ILE A 475 -12.64 22.90 -4.47
C ILE A 475 -13.57 23.32 -5.61
N ILE A 476 -13.21 24.34 -6.39
CA ILE A 476 -14.00 24.82 -7.53
C ILE A 476 -14.19 23.70 -8.54
N TRP A 477 -13.13 23.00 -8.95
CA TRP A 477 -13.19 21.92 -9.92
C TRP A 477 -14.00 20.73 -9.39
N SER A 478 -13.92 20.40 -8.10
CA SER A 478 -14.80 19.38 -7.49
C SER A 478 -16.28 19.78 -7.48
N LEU A 479 -16.57 21.07 -7.42
CA LEU A 479 -17.92 21.63 -7.47
C LEU A 479 -18.43 21.78 -8.92
N THR A 480 -17.56 22.06 -9.89
CA THR A 480 -17.93 22.37 -11.29
C THR A 480 -17.78 21.20 -12.25
N SER A 481 -16.93 20.20 -11.95
CA SER A 481 -16.67 19.05 -12.84
C SER A 481 -17.76 17.97 -12.82
N ARG A 482 -18.74 18.07 -11.91
CA ARG A 482 -19.97 17.28 -11.99
C ARG A 482 -20.94 17.92 -12.98
N GLN A 483 -20.62 17.86 -14.26
CA GLN A 483 -21.69 17.95 -15.26
C GLN A 483 -22.43 16.61 -15.28
N PRO A 484 -23.77 16.60 -15.21
CA PRO A 484 -24.52 15.38 -15.44
C PRO A 484 -24.25 14.92 -16.88
N VAL A 485 -23.90 13.65 -17.06
CA VAL A 485 -24.01 13.01 -18.37
C VAL A 485 -25.50 12.89 -18.63
N SER A 486 -26.08 13.88 -19.31
CA SER A 486 -27.42 13.78 -19.85
C SER A 486 -27.40 12.81 -21.02
N LEU A 487 -28.01 11.64 -20.82
CA LEU A 487 -28.65 10.86 -21.87
C LEU A 487 -30.15 10.85 -21.57
#